data_AF-A0A2M7SQE2-F1
#
_entry.id   AF-A0A2M7SQE2-F1
#
_cell.length_a   1.000
_cell.length_b   1.000
_cell.length_c   1.000
_cell.angle_alpha   90.00
_cell.angle_beta   90.00
_cell.angle_gamma   90.00
#
_symmetry.space_group_name_H-M   'P 1'
#
loop_
_entity.id
_entity.type
_entity.pdbx_description
1 polymer ?
#
loop_
_entity_poly.entity_id
_entity_poly.type
_entity_poly.pdbx_seq_one_letter_code
_entity_poly.pdbx_strand_id
1 'polypeptide(L)'
;AKPEGAIALVVGAIEIYLPMAGLVDMDEQRMRLEKELADTQAQIDRLEKLLASDFASKAPAQVVQKERDKLAAYKETGGKLKAQIK
;
A
#
# COMPACT_ATOMS: atom_id res chain seq x y z
N ALA A 1 -29.53 -22.21 -3.66
CA ALA A 1 -29.16 -21.42 -2.48
C ALA A 1 -27.93 -20.59 -2.83
N LYS A 2 -27.86 -19.31 -2.42
CA LYS A 2 -26.70 -18.45 -2.65
C LYS A 2 -25.46 -19.01 -1.93
N PRO A 3 -24.32 -19.25 -2.63
CA PRO A 3 -23.09 -19.64 -1.97
C PRO A 3 -22.53 -18.50 -1.11
N GLU A 4 -22.03 -18.81 0.08
CA GLU A 4 -21.32 -17.83 0.93
C GLU A 4 -20.02 -17.38 0.24
N GLY A 5 -19.72 -16.07 0.30
CA GLY A 5 -18.50 -15.51 -0.30
C GLY A 5 -18.47 -15.47 -1.83
N ALA A 6 -19.60 -15.66 -2.52
CA ALA A 6 -19.68 -15.52 -3.98
C ALA A 6 -20.13 -14.12 -4.42
N ILE A 7 -19.52 -13.61 -5.50
CA ILE A 7 -20.04 -12.45 -6.23
C ILE A 7 -21.18 -12.93 -7.13
N ALA A 8 -22.33 -12.26 -7.08
CA ALA A 8 -23.46 -12.55 -7.95
C ALA A 8 -23.48 -11.55 -9.12
N LEU A 9 -23.55 -12.07 -10.34
CA LEU A 9 -23.75 -11.30 -11.56
C LEU A 9 -25.10 -11.70 -12.16
N VAL A 10 -25.96 -10.74 -12.47
CA VAL A 10 -27.27 -10.99 -13.06
C VAL A 10 -27.27 -10.54 -14.52
N VAL A 11 -27.58 -11.47 -15.42
CA VAL A 11 -27.72 -11.20 -16.86
C VAL A 11 -29.10 -11.67 -17.31
N GLY A 12 -30.03 -10.74 -17.50
CA GLY A 12 -31.42 -11.04 -17.80
C GLY A 12 -32.09 -11.82 -16.65
N ALA A 13 -32.55 -13.05 -16.93
CA ALA A 13 -33.14 -13.95 -15.94
C ALA A 13 -32.14 -14.96 -15.35
N ILE A 14 -30.85 -14.85 -15.69
CA ILE A 14 -29.80 -15.76 -15.24
C ILE A 14 -28.98 -15.12 -14.12
N GLU A 15 -28.83 -15.85 -13.01
CA GLU A 15 -27.93 -15.49 -11.91
C GLU A 15 -26.66 -16.35 -11.98
N ILE A 16 -25.52 -15.69 -12.13
CA ILE A 16 -24.19 -16.31 -12.15
C ILE A 16 -23.54 -16.02 -10.79
N TYR A 17 -23.18 -17.08 -10.06
CA TYR A 17 -22.46 -16.96 -8.80
C TYR A 17 -21.00 -17.35 -9.02
N LEU A 18 -20.09 -16.40 -8.83
CA LEU A 18 -18.66 -16.65 -8.89
C LEU A 18 -18.15 -16.87 -7.45
N PRO A 19 -17.91 -18.12 -7.01
CA PRO A 19 -17.36 -18.37 -5.69
C PRO A 19 -15.93 -17.82 -5.64
N MET A 20 -15.71 -16.85 -4.77
CA MET A 20 -14.38 -16.24 -4.60
C MET A 20 -13.46 -17.10 -3.72
N ALA A 21 -14.05 -18.00 -2.95
CA ALA A 21 -13.34 -18.98 -2.14
C ALA A 21 -12.45 -19.86 -3.03
N GLY A 22 -11.14 -19.59 -3.02
CA GLY A 22 -10.12 -20.34 -3.77
C GLY A 22 -9.50 -19.63 -4.99
N LEU A 23 -9.97 -18.44 -5.38
CA LEU A 23 -9.40 -17.68 -6.52
C LEU A 23 -8.43 -16.57 -6.10
N VAL A 24 -8.55 -16.06 -4.87
CA VAL A 24 -7.67 -15.04 -4.30
C VAL A 24 -7.47 -15.38 -2.82
N ASP A 25 -6.27 -15.77 -2.43
CA ASP A 25 -5.91 -15.87 -1.01
C ASP A 25 -5.78 -14.44 -0.47
N MET A 26 -6.91 -13.89 -0.03
CA MET A 26 -7.00 -12.53 0.49
C MET A 26 -6.13 -12.33 1.73
N ASP A 27 -5.86 -13.39 2.47
CA ASP A 27 -4.95 -13.35 3.61
C ASP A 27 -3.50 -13.30 3.16
N GLU A 28 -3.11 -14.06 2.11
CA GLU A 28 -1.80 -13.92 1.48
C GLU A 28 -1.59 -12.54 0.86
N GLN A 29 -2.60 -12.02 0.14
CA GLN A 29 -2.54 -10.66 -0.43
C GLN A 29 -2.43 -9.60 0.66
N ARG A 30 -3.20 -9.73 1.75
CA ARG A 30 -3.09 -8.84 2.92
C ARG A 30 -1.70 -8.93 3.53
N MET A 31 -1.16 -10.12 3.77
CA MET A 31 0.18 -10.30 4.33
C MET A 31 1.27 -9.69 3.44
N ARG A 32 1.16 -9.82 2.12
CA ARG A 32 2.09 -9.18 1.16
C ARG A 32 2.02 -7.66 1.24
N LEU A 33 0.81 -7.10 1.24
CA LEU A 33 0.60 -5.65 1.35
C LEU A 33 1.06 -5.09 2.71
N GLU A 34 0.83 -5.82 3.81
CA GLU A 34 1.32 -5.45 5.14
C GLU A 34 2.85 -5.44 5.20
N LYS A 35 3.51 -6.43 4.58
CA LYS A 35 4.97 -6.45 4.46
C LYS A 35 5.49 -5.27 3.64
N GLU A 36 4.88 -4.98 2.50
CA GLU A 36 5.26 -3.84 1.67
C GLU A 36 5.05 -2.50 2.37
N LEU A 37 3.97 -2.39 3.15
CA LEU A 37 3.70 -1.23 4.00
C LEU A 37 4.77 -1.08 5.09
N ALA A 38 5.18 -2.18 5.73
CA ALA A 38 6.23 -2.16 6.75
C ALA A 38 7.58 -1.71 6.17
N ASP A 39 7.96 -2.23 5.00
CA ASP A 39 9.18 -1.84 4.30
C ASP A 39 9.13 -0.36 3.90
N THR A 40 7.98 0.11 3.40
CA THR A 40 7.76 1.51 3.04
C THR A 40 7.87 2.43 4.27
N GLN A 41 7.28 2.03 5.40
CA GLN A 41 7.34 2.79 6.65
C GLN A 41 8.78 2.88 7.17
N ALA A 42 9.56 1.80 7.07
CA ALA A 42 10.97 1.82 7.45
C ALA A 42 11.79 2.82 6.59
N GLN A 43 11.49 2.95 5.30
CA GLN A 43 12.13 3.97 4.44
C GLN A 43 11.72 5.39 4.82
N ILE A 44 10.44 5.60 5.13
CA ILE A 44 9.92 6.90 5.61
C ILE A 44 10.69 7.30 6.87
N ASP A 45 10.73 6.43 7.88
CA ASP A 45 11.39 6.71 9.16
C ASP A 45 12.88 7.03 8.98
N ARG A 46 13.55 6.32 8.07
CA ARG A 46 14.97 6.57 7.75
C ARG A 46 15.17 7.94 7.11
N LEU A 47 14.33 8.32 6.15
CA LEU A 47 14.41 9.60 5.47
C LEU A 47 14.03 10.76 6.39
N GLU A 48 13.05 10.59 7.26
CA GLU A 48 12.69 11.58 8.27
C GLU A 48 13.85 11.83 9.25
N LYS A 49 14.50 10.75 9.74
CA LYS A 49 15.69 10.88 10.59
C LYS A 49 16.85 11.56 9.86
N LEU A 50 17.08 11.23 8.59
CA LEU A 50 18.11 11.86 7.76
C LEU A 50 17.84 13.36 7.61
N LEU A 51 16.61 13.73 7.26
CA LEU A 51 16.20 15.13 7.05
C LEU A 51 16.09 15.94 8.35
N ALA A 52 15.92 15.29 9.51
CA ALA A 52 15.97 15.92 10.82
C ALA A 52 17.40 16.08 11.37
N SER A 53 18.38 15.41 10.76
CA SER A 53 19.80 15.52 11.14
C SER A 53 20.48 16.73 10.53
N ASP A 54 21.74 16.95 10.93
CA ASP A 54 22.66 17.95 10.35
C ASP A 54 22.77 17.90 8.81
N PHE A 55 22.41 16.79 8.18
CA PHE A 55 22.37 16.66 6.72
C PHE A 55 21.55 17.76 6.07
N ALA A 56 20.38 18.11 6.63
CA ALA A 56 19.53 19.15 6.05
C ALA A 56 20.17 20.55 6.08
N SER A 57 21.11 20.78 6.99
CA SER A 57 21.82 22.05 7.14
C SER A 57 23.16 22.07 6.41
N LYS A 58 23.79 20.90 6.20
CA LYS A 58 25.14 20.78 5.62
C LYS A 58 25.14 20.37 4.15
N ALA A 59 24.11 19.68 3.67
CA ALA A 59 24.04 19.24 2.29
C ALA A 59 23.54 20.36 1.35
N PRO A 60 23.92 20.32 0.06
CA PRO A 60 23.40 21.27 -0.92
C PRO A 60 21.87 21.23 -0.99
N ALA A 61 21.24 22.39 -1.15
CA ALA A 61 19.78 22.51 -1.16
C ALA A 61 19.09 21.59 -2.17
N GLN A 62 19.70 21.37 -3.34
CA GLN A 62 19.18 20.43 -4.35
C GLN A 62 19.12 18.98 -3.86
N VAL A 63 20.11 18.54 -3.07
CA VAL A 63 20.14 17.19 -2.52
C VAL A 63 19.11 17.05 -1.39
N VAL A 64 19.02 18.05 -0.52
CA VAL A 64 18.00 18.08 0.55
C VAL A 64 16.59 18.06 -0.05
N GLN A 65 16.35 18.83 -1.11
CA GLN A 65 15.06 18.85 -1.79
C GLN A 65 14.74 17.48 -2.40
N LYS A 66 15.71 16.84 -3.07
CA LYS A 66 15.53 15.50 -3.62
C LYS A 66 15.15 14.46 -2.56
N GLU A 67 15.77 14.51 -1.38
CA GLU A 67 15.40 13.61 -0.28
C GLU A 67 14.02 13.95 0.31
N ARG A 68 13.62 15.21 0.34
CA ARG A 68 12.24 15.63 0.73
C ARG A 68 11.20 15.14 -0.25
N ASP A 69 11.45 15.26 -1.54
CA ASP A 69 10.55 14.78 -2.59
C ASP A 69 10.42 13.25 -2.52
N LYS A 70 11.53 12.55 -2.28
CA LYS A 70 11.55 11.10 -2.06
C LYS A 70 10.72 10.70 -0.84
N LEU A 71 10.84 11.44 0.27
CA LEU A 71 10.02 11.22 1.46
C LEU A 71 8.53 11.41 1.16
N ALA A 72 8.17 12.46 0.42
CA ALA A 72 6.78 12.72 0.04
C ALA A 72 6.20 11.57 -0.81
N ALA A 73 6.97 11.08 -1.78
CA ALA A 73 6.58 9.94 -2.62
C ALA A 73 6.34 8.68 -1.78
N TYR A 74 7.23 8.35 -0.83
CA TYR A 74 7.02 7.18 0.03
C TYR A 74 5.81 7.35 0.96
N LYS A 75 5.55 8.55 1.48
CA LYS A 75 4.34 8.82 2.28
C LYS A 75 3.06 8.62 1.47
N GLU A 76 3.05 9.05 0.20
CA GLU A 76 1.93 8.81 -0.70
C GLU A 76 1.71 7.31 -0.94
N THR A 77 2.78 6.57 -1.27
CA THR A 77 2.73 5.12 -1.48
C THR A 77 2.24 4.38 -0.24
N GLY A 78 2.78 4.71 0.94
CA GLY A 78 2.35 4.12 2.22
C GLY A 78 0.88 4.41 2.53
N GLY A 79 0.39 5.62 2.19
CA GLY A 79 -1.02 5.97 2.30
C GLY A 79 -1.92 5.11 1.40
N LYS A 80 -1.51 4.86 0.15
CA LYS A 80 -2.24 3.99 -0.80
C LYS A 80 -2.25 2.54 -0.34
N LEU A 81 -1.12 2.01 0.12
CA LEU A 81 -1.02 0.64 0.65
C LEU A 81 -1.93 0.45 1.87
N LYS A 82 -1.93 1.41 2.80
CA LYS A 82 -2.80 1.37 3.99
C LYS A 82 -4.29 1.43 3.64
N ALA A 83 -4.66 2.10 2.56
CA ALA A 83 -6.04 2.15 2.08
C ALA A 83 -6.50 0.81 1.47
N GLN A 84 -5.58 0.01 0.91
CA GLN A 84 -5.87 -1.29 0.29
C GLN A 84 -5.93 -2.46 1.29
N ILE A 85 -5.38 -2.29 2.51
CA ILE A 85 -5.38 -3.31 3.57
C ILE A 85 -6.70 -3.30 4.38
N LYS A 86 -7.47 -2.20 4.31
CA LYS A 86 -8.80 -2.05 4.95
C LYS A 86 -9.87 -2.87 4.25
#